data_AF-A0A7C1HNT5-F1
#
_entry.id   AF-A0A7C1HNT5-F1
#
_cell.length_a   1.000
_cell.length_b   1.000
_cell.length_c   1.000
_cell.angle_alpha   90.00
_cell.angle_beta   90.00
_cell.angle_gamma   90.00
#
_symmetry.space_group_name_H-M   'P 1'
#
loop_
_entity.id
_entity.type
_entity.pdbx_description
1 polymer ?
#
loop_
_entity_poly.entity_id
_entity_poly.type
_entity_poly.pdbx_seq_one_letter_code
_entity_poly.pdbx_strand_id
1 'polypeptide(L)'
;MQKKIFLTLLWVSMSVGFIAGLFIDLVTAIVGALSWGVLFSIVYAIVVLPIIMIWKRKNEKPQKNKTSSESKFFSNFKDSSYPFLPPSKTILKKSKADILYDKGKEKLVIGEYKGAIKDFIEAIQLCPEHKTPYYYIGIAKMKLGDYENAIKDLSIIIDNDCENDGAYYNRGLAKATLGDKTGALADLSKAGELGYEEAYKEIRRIQGK
;
A
#
# COMPACT_ATOMS: atom_id res chain seq x y z
N MET A 1 35.83 6.06 -81.62
CA MET A 1 35.32 5.35 -80.42
C MET A 1 35.08 6.28 -79.22
N GLN A 2 35.98 7.23 -78.93
CA GLN A 2 35.91 8.13 -77.77
C GLN A 2 34.58 8.92 -77.61
N LYS A 3 34.00 9.45 -78.70
CA LYS A 3 32.76 10.27 -78.63
C LYS A 3 31.51 9.50 -78.17
N LYS A 4 31.41 8.19 -78.46
CA LYS A 4 30.27 7.37 -78.03
C LYS A 4 30.31 7.08 -76.52
N ILE A 5 31.51 6.87 -75.97
CA ILE A 5 31.73 6.62 -74.54
C ILE A 5 31.45 7.87 -73.70
N PHE A 6 31.81 9.05 -74.22
CA PHE A 6 31.52 10.32 -73.55
C PHE A 6 30.01 10.60 -73.44
N LEU A 7 29.24 10.32 -74.51
CA LEU A 7 27.78 10.49 -74.48
C LEU A 7 27.08 9.53 -73.51
N THR A 8 27.54 8.28 -73.39
CA THR A 8 26.95 7.32 -72.45
C THR A 8 27.25 7.70 -70.99
N LEU A 9 28.44 8.23 -70.71
CA LEU A 9 28.80 8.71 -69.37
C LEU A 9 28.00 9.96 -68.97
N LEU A 10 27.78 10.88 -69.91
CA LEU A 10 26.95 12.07 -69.68
C LEU A 10 25.49 11.67 -69.37
N TRP A 11 24.95 10.70 -70.10
CA TRP A 11 23.58 10.21 -69.93
C TRP A 11 23.38 9.47 -68.59
N VAL A 12 24.36 8.66 -68.16
CA VAL A 12 24.34 8.02 -66.83
C VAL A 12 24.43 9.06 -65.70
N SER A 13 25.29 10.08 -65.85
CA SER A 13 25.40 11.16 -64.86
C SER A 13 24.09 11.96 -64.71
N MET A 14 23.42 12.27 -65.82
CA MET A 14 22.13 12.96 -65.79
C MET A 14 21.01 12.11 -65.17
N SER A 15 21.06 10.79 -65.32
CA SER A 15 20.05 9.87 -64.76
C SER A 15 20.16 9.72 -63.24
N VAL A 16 21.39 9.69 -62.70
CA VAL A 16 21.64 9.59 -61.25
C VAL A 16 21.19 10.87 -60.52
N GLY A 17 21.41 12.04 -61.13
CA GLY A 17 20.95 13.32 -60.57
C GLY A 17 19.41 13.42 -60.49
N PHE A 18 18.71 12.87 -61.49
CA PHE A 18 17.25 12.88 -61.52
C PHE A 18 16.63 11.98 -60.45
N ILE A 19 17.20 10.79 -60.23
CA ILE A 19 16.74 9.85 -59.17
C ILE A 19 17.01 10.42 -57.77
N ALA A 20 18.14 11.10 -57.58
CA ALA A 20 18.46 11.76 -56.31
C ALA A 20 17.48 12.91 -55.98
N GLY A 21 17.07 13.69 -56.99
CA GLY A 21 16.06 14.73 -56.83
C GLY A 21 14.70 14.17 -56.39
N LEU A 22 14.21 13.13 -57.06
CA LEU A 22 12.96 12.47 -56.71
C LEU A 22 12.96 11.88 -55.29
N PHE A 23 14.12 11.43 -54.81
CA PHE A 23 14.25 10.93 -53.44
C PHE A 23 14.17 12.05 -52.39
N ILE A 24 14.79 13.20 -52.66
CA ILE A 24 14.74 14.37 -51.75
C ILE A 24 13.32 14.94 -51.69
N ASP A 25 12.63 15.02 -52.83
CA ASP A 25 11.23 15.50 -52.89
C ASP A 25 10.27 14.53 -52.16
N LEU A 26 10.51 13.22 -52.25
CA LEU A 26 9.75 12.21 -51.50
C LEU A 26 9.99 12.34 -49.98
N VAL A 27 11.24 12.51 -49.55
CA VAL A 27 11.59 12.66 -48.13
C VAL A 27 11.01 13.97 -47.56
N THR A 28 11.07 15.07 -48.32
CA THR A 28 10.49 16.35 -47.88
C THR A 28 8.96 16.33 -47.88
N ALA A 29 8.30 15.63 -48.80
CA ALA A 29 6.85 15.42 -48.76
C ALA A 29 6.39 14.61 -47.54
N ILE A 30 7.16 13.58 -47.15
CA ILE A 30 6.86 12.78 -45.94
C ILE A 30 7.09 13.61 -44.67
N VAL A 31 8.16 14.41 -44.61
CA VAL A 31 8.48 15.27 -43.46
C VAL A 31 7.51 16.47 -43.37
N GLY A 32 6.98 16.96 -44.49
CA GLY A 32 5.99 18.04 -44.54
C GLY A 32 4.56 17.66 -44.16
N ALA A 33 4.22 16.36 -44.22
CA ALA A 33 2.86 15.87 -43.94
C ALA A 33 2.57 15.65 -42.44
N LEU A 34 3.60 15.59 -41.59
CA LEU A 34 3.45 15.40 -40.15
C LEU A 34 3.98 16.63 -39.43
N SER A 35 3.08 17.35 -38.75
CA SER A 35 3.46 18.47 -37.89
C SER A 35 4.64 18.07 -37.01
N TRP A 36 5.61 18.98 -36.88
CA TRP A 36 6.80 18.78 -36.03
C TRP A 36 6.44 18.28 -34.62
N GLY A 37 5.25 18.61 -34.11
CA GLY A 37 4.73 18.09 -32.83
C GLY A 37 4.47 16.57 -32.82
N VAL A 38 4.03 15.98 -33.94
CA VAL A 38 3.78 14.53 -34.05
C VAL A 38 5.09 13.77 -34.10
N LEU A 39 6.07 14.26 -34.87
CA LEU A 39 7.41 13.67 -34.91
C LEU A 39 8.11 13.79 -33.55
N PHE A 40 7.99 14.95 -32.89
CA PHE A 40 8.52 15.12 -31.53
C PHE A 40 7.86 14.19 -30.52
N SER A 41 6.54 13.96 -30.63
CA SER A 41 5.81 13.00 -29.79
C SER A 41 6.24 11.55 -30.02
N ILE A 42 6.47 11.15 -31.27
CA ILE A 42 6.94 9.79 -31.61
C ILE A 42 8.36 9.57 -31.09
N VAL A 43 9.26 10.53 -31.30
CA VAL A 43 10.64 10.47 -30.80
C VAL A 43 10.66 10.46 -29.27
N TYR A 44 9.83 11.28 -28.63
CA TYR A 44 9.70 11.30 -27.18
C TYR A 44 9.20 9.94 -26.63
N ALA A 45 8.22 9.32 -27.29
CA ALA A 45 7.67 8.03 -26.87
C ALA A 45 8.66 6.87 -27.03
N ILE A 46 9.46 6.87 -28.11
CA ILE A 46 10.39 5.76 -28.41
C ILE A 46 11.71 5.91 -27.67
N VAL A 47 12.19 7.14 -27.47
CA VAL A 47 13.54 7.38 -26.92
C VAL A 47 13.48 7.88 -25.48
N VAL A 48 12.61 8.83 -25.17
CA VAL A 48 12.62 9.52 -23.87
C VAL A 48 11.85 8.75 -22.80
N LEU A 49 10.66 8.22 -23.12
CA LEU A 49 9.88 7.40 -22.18
C LEU A 49 10.61 6.16 -21.64
N PRO A 50 11.30 5.33 -22.45
CA PRO A 50 12.01 4.18 -21.91
C PRO A 50 13.18 4.57 -21.01
N ILE A 51 13.87 5.68 -21.31
CA ILE A 51 14.94 6.21 -20.44
C ILE A 51 14.35 6.69 -19.10
N ILE A 52 13.22 7.42 -19.12
CA ILE A 52 12.51 7.85 -17.92
C ILE A 52 12.00 6.64 -17.12
N MET A 53 11.45 5.61 -17.78
CA MET A 53 11.01 4.38 -17.11
C MET A 53 12.17 3.64 -16.47
N ILE A 54 13.31 3.50 -17.15
CA ILE A 54 14.51 2.85 -16.61
C ILE A 54 15.07 3.65 -15.42
N TRP A 55 15.08 4.98 -15.52
CA TRP A 55 15.52 5.86 -14.43
C TRP A 55 14.56 5.81 -13.23
N LYS A 56 13.24 5.83 -13.47
CA LYS A 56 12.21 5.69 -12.43
C LYS A 56 12.31 4.34 -11.72
N ARG A 57 12.55 3.25 -12.46
CA ARG A 57 12.75 1.90 -11.91
C ARG A 57 14.02 1.78 -11.06
N LYS A 58 15.04 2.61 -11.33
CA LYS A 58 16.31 2.61 -10.58
C LYS A 58 16.28 3.51 -9.33
N ASN A 59 15.39 4.52 -9.31
CA ASN A 59 15.27 5.49 -8.21
C ASN A 59 14.06 5.26 -7.29
N GLU A 60 13.03 4.54 -7.72
CA GLU A 60 12.05 3.96 -6.80
C GLU A 60 12.76 2.86 -5.99
N LYS A 61 13.07 3.18 -4.73
CA LYS A 61 13.56 2.18 -3.78
C LYS A 61 12.54 1.03 -3.76
N PRO A 62 12.93 -0.23 -3.99
CA PRO A 62 12.05 -1.34 -3.64
C PRO A 62 11.66 -1.16 -2.17
N GLN A 63 10.41 -1.46 -1.81
CA GLN A 63 9.98 -1.64 -0.42
C GLN A 63 10.82 -2.79 0.17
N LYS A 64 12.06 -2.47 0.52
CA LYS A 64 13.03 -3.36 1.11
C LYS A 64 12.62 -3.49 2.57
N ASN A 65 12.05 -4.66 2.86
CA ASN A 65 11.96 -5.25 4.18
C ASN A 65 10.86 -4.68 5.08
N LYS A 66 9.60 -4.66 4.60
CA LYS A 66 8.49 -4.79 5.55
C LYS A 66 8.45 -6.17 6.20
N THR A 67 9.12 -7.20 5.71
CA THR A 67 9.18 -8.52 6.36
C THR A 67 9.76 -8.48 7.79
N SER A 68 10.61 -7.52 8.14
CA SER A 68 11.12 -7.38 9.53
C SER A 68 10.16 -6.60 10.45
N SER A 69 9.37 -5.67 9.91
CA SER A 69 8.33 -4.96 10.67
C SER A 69 7.02 -5.75 10.72
N GLU A 70 6.71 -6.49 9.66
CA GLU A 70 5.61 -7.44 9.53
C GLU A 70 5.86 -8.63 10.43
N SER A 71 7.06 -9.25 10.41
CA SER A 71 7.37 -10.33 11.35
C SER A 71 7.38 -9.86 12.79
N LYS A 72 7.85 -8.64 13.10
CA LYS A 72 7.73 -8.06 14.45
C LYS A 72 6.30 -7.70 14.85
N PHE A 73 5.51 -7.18 13.90
CA PHE A 73 4.11 -6.88 14.10
C PHE A 73 3.37 -8.19 14.40
N PHE A 74 3.45 -9.19 13.52
CA PHE A 74 2.86 -10.52 13.70
C PHE A 74 3.45 -11.31 14.89
N SER A 75 4.74 -11.15 15.23
CA SER A 75 5.32 -11.78 16.43
C SER A 75 4.87 -11.13 17.73
N ASN A 76 4.51 -9.84 17.71
CA ASN A 76 3.90 -9.16 18.84
C ASN A 76 2.37 -9.40 18.92
N PHE A 77 1.78 -10.07 17.92
CA PHE A 77 0.40 -10.59 17.94
C PHE A 77 0.33 -12.05 18.42
N LYS A 78 1.43 -12.65 18.85
CA LYS A 78 1.54 -14.10 18.91
C LYS A 78 0.78 -14.77 20.06
N ASP A 79 0.43 -14.10 21.16
CA ASP A 79 -0.07 -14.80 22.36
C ASP A 79 -1.15 -14.01 23.14
N SER A 80 -2.25 -13.64 22.49
CA SER A 80 -3.40 -13.00 23.16
C SER A 80 -4.70 -13.65 22.69
N SER A 81 -5.15 -14.63 23.47
CA SER A 81 -6.51 -15.13 23.74
C SER A 81 -7.68 -14.81 22.80
N TYR A 82 -7.49 -14.78 21.48
CA TYR A 82 -8.58 -14.90 20.52
C TYR A 82 -8.41 -16.19 19.73
N PRO A 83 -9.24 -17.23 20.00
CA PRO A 83 -9.33 -18.31 19.06
C PRO A 83 -9.81 -17.69 17.75
N PHE A 84 -9.01 -17.87 16.70
CA PHE A 84 -9.52 -17.95 15.35
C PHE A 84 -10.76 -18.84 15.45
N LEU A 85 -11.97 -18.27 15.33
CA LEU A 85 -13.19 -19.06 15.35
C LEU A 85 -12.97 -20.17 14.32
N PRO A 86 -12.95 -21.45 14.74
CA PRO A 86 -12.79 -22.51 13.78
C PRO A 86 -13.96 -22.34 12.80
N PRO A 87 -13.68 -22.31 11.48
CA PRO A 87 -14.72 -22.15 10.49
C PRO A 87 -15.83 -23.12 10.82
N SER A 88 -17.03 -22.61 11.08
CA SER A 88 -18.22 -23.42 11.33
C SER A 88 -18.23 -24.50 10.26
N LYS A 89 -18.23 -25.77 10.68
CA LYS A 89 -17.92 -26.94 9.87
C LYS A 89 -18.96 -27.16 8.78
N THR A 90 -18.92 -26.33 7.74
CA THR A 90 -19.84 -26.33 6.61
C THR A 90 -19.10 -25.70 5.43
N ILE A 91 -18.30 -26.51 4.72
CA ILE A 91 -17.80 -26.29 3.34
C ILE A 91 -17.79 -24.79 2.94
N LEU A 92 -16.81 -24.02 3.45
CA LEU A 92 -16.93 -22.56 3.59
C LEU A 92 -16.98 -21.80 2.25
N LYS A 93 -18.19 -21.44 1.83
CA LYS A 93 -18.38 -20.16 1.14
C LYS A 93 -18.21 -19.08 2.19
N LYS A 94 -17.00 -18.49 2.28
CA LYS A 94 -16.71 -17.37 3.20
C LYS A 94 -17.85 -16.35 3.16
N SER A 95 -18.38 -15.97 4.33
CA SER A 95 -19.44 -14.97 4.35
C SER A 95 -18.89 -13.65 3.83
N LYS A 96 -19.77 -12.79 3.30
CA LYS A 96 -19.34 -11.45 2.85
C LYS A 96 -18.69 -10.67 4.00
N ALA A 97 -19.18 -10.85 5.23
CA ALA A 97 -18.61 -10.26 6.44
C ALA A 97 -17.16 -10.72 6.67
N ASP A 98 -16.88 -12.02 6.57
CA ASP A 98 -15.52 -12.56 6.74
C ASP A 98 -14.55 -12.02 5.68
N ILE A 99 -15.01 -11.92 4.43
CA ILE A 99 -14.19 -11.37 3.33
C ILE A 99 -13.82 -9.92 3.61
N LEU A 100 -14.78 -9.12 4.09
CA LEU A 100 -14.55 -7.71 4.43
C LEU A 100 -13.63 -7.58 5.64
N TYR A 101 -13.82 -8.41 6.66
CA TYR A 101 -12.93 -8.46 7.82
C TYR A 101 -11.48 -8.78 7.42
N ASP A 102 -11.26 -9.79 6.59
CA ASP A 102 -9.92 -10.14 6.13
C ASP A 102 -9.28 -9.04 5.28
N LYS A 103 -10.05 -8.43 4.36
CA LYS A 103 -9.60 -7.25 3.59
C LYS A 103 -9.23 -6.08 4.49
N GLY A 104 -10.02 -5.83 5.55
CA GLY A 104 -9.72 -4.81 6.54
C GLY A 104 -8.38 -5.07 7.22
N LYS A 105 -8.08 -6.32 7.59
CA LYS A 105 -6.79 -6.72 8.17
C LYS A 105 -5.63 -6.52 7.19
N GLU A 106 -5.78 -6.92 5.94
CA GLU A 106 -4.77 -6.70 4.90
C GLU A 106 -4.46 -5.21 4.72
N LYS A 107 -5.50 -4.38 4.63
CA LYS A 107 -5.38 -2.91 4.55
C LYS A 107 -4.67 -2.32 5.76
N LEU A 108 -4.96 -2.82 6.96
CA LEU A 108 -4.33 -2.38 8.19
C LEU A 108 -2.81 -2.66 8.18
N VAL A 109 -2.40 -3.82 7.65
CA VAL A 109 -0.98 -4.21 7.52
C VAL A 109 -0.24 -3.34 6.50
N ILE A 110 -0.86 -3.02 5.36
CA ILE A 110 -0.23 -2.17 4.34
C ILE A 110 -0.23 -0.68 4.72
N GLY A 111 -1.03 -0.27 5.70
CA GLY A 111 -1.11 1.10 6.24
C GLY A 111 -2.31 1.91 5.73
N GLU A 112 -3.25 1.28 5.05
CA GLU A 112 -4.49 1.91 4.55
C GLU A 112 -5.56 1.97 5.66
N TYR A 113 -5.28 2.68 6.75
CA TYR A 113 -6.12 2.63 7.97
C TYR A 113 -7.57 3.08 7.74
N LYS A 114 -7.80 4.13 6.95
CA LYS A 114 -9.18 4.59 6.62
C LYS A 114 -9.95 3.53 5.81
N GLY A 115 -9.27 2.87 4.87
CA GLY A 115 -9.84 1.80 4.08
C GLY A 115 -10.14 0.57 4.92
N ALA A 116 -9.25 0.24 5.86
CA ALA A 116 -9.44 -0.85 6.81
C ALA A 116 -10.67 -0.61 7.70
N ILE A 117 -10.81 0.58 8.28
CA ILE A 117 -11.97 0.96 9.10
C ILE A 117 -13.27 0.80 8.31
N LYS A 118 -13.31 1.25 7.06
CA LYS A 118 -14.50 1.11 6.21
C LYS A 118 -14.91 -0.35 6.02
N ASP A 119 -13.95 -1.22 5.70
CA ASP A 119 -14.22 -2.65 5.50
C ASP A 119 -14.68 -3.32 6.81
N PHE A 120 -14.08 -2.96 7.95
CA PHE A 120 -14.50 -3.48 9.26
C PHE A 120 -15.92 -3.03 9.64
N ILE A 121 -16.29 -1.77 9.36
CA ILE A 121 -17.64 -1.28 9.61
C ILE A 121 -18.66 -2.04 8.74
N GLU A 122 -18.36 -2.27 7.46
CA GLU A 122 -19.24 -3.06 6.60
C GLU A 122 -19.34 -4.52 7.09
N ALA A 123 -18.25 -5.10 7.59
CA ALA A 123 -18.26 -6.43 8.19
C ALA A 123 -19.17 -6.49 9.44
N ILE A 124 -19.09 -5.49 10.33
CA ILE A 124 -19.95 -5.37 11.52
C ILE A 124 -21.43 -5.22 11.11
N GLN A 125 -21.73 -4.45 10.08
CA GLN A 125 -23.12 -4.28 9.60
C GLN A 125 -23.73 -5.59 9.11
N LEU A 126 -22.91 -6.46 8.51
CA LEU A 126 -23.33 -7.77 8.02
C LEU A 126 -23.40 -8.82 9.13
N CYS A 127 -22.57 -8.69 10.17
CA CYS A 127 -22.56 -9.58 11.33
C CYS A 127 -22.38 -8.78 12.65
N PRO A 128 -23.47 -8.23 13.22
CA PRO A 128 -23.39 -7.36 14.40
C PRO A 128 -22.89 -8.04 15.68
N GLU A 129 -22.97 -9.37 15.73
CA GLU A 129 -22.48 -10.20 16.83
C GLU A 129 -20.95 -10.36 16.78
N HIS A 130 -20.32 -10.16 15.62
CA HIS A 130 -18.87 -10.23 15.49
C HIS A 130 -18.23 -8.96 16.06
N LYS A 131 -17.74 -9.04 17.30
CA LYS A 131 -17.13 -7.90 18.00
C LYS A 131 -15.66 -7.66 17.66
N THR A 132 -14.93 -8.70 17.24
CA THR A 132 -13.48 -8.60 16.92
C THR A 132 -13.09 -7.46 15.96
N PRO A 133 -13.88 -7.04 14.95
CA PRO A 133 -13.52 -5.91 14.10
C PRO A 133 -13.36 -4.59 14.87
N TYR A 134 -14.05 -4.39 16.01
CA TYR A 134 -13.87 -3.19 16.84
C TYR A 134 -12.44 -3.06 17.39
N TYR A 135 -11.78 -4.18 17.71
CA TYR A 135 -10.38 -4.20 18.14
C TYR A 135 -9.47 -3.59 17.07
N TYR A 136 -9.63 -4.03 15.82
CA TYR A 136 -8.82 -3.55 14.70
C TYR A 136 -9.18 -2.13 14.28
N ILE A 137 -10.44 -1.71 14.41
CA ILE A 137 -10.84 -0.31 14.24
C ILE A 137 -10.12 0.57 15.27
N GLY A 138 -10.09 0.15 16.54
CA GLY A 138 -9.37 0.87 17.60
C GLY A 138 -7.89 1.04 17.25
N ILE A 139 -7.21 -0.02 16.82
CA ILE A 139 -5.81 0.04 16.37
C ILE A 139 -5.66 1.00 15.18
N ALA A 140 -6.51 0.89 14.16
CA ALA A 140 -6.46 1.76 12.99
C ALA A 140 -6.66 3.24 13.35
N LYS A 141 -7.57 3.55 14.29
CA LYS A 141 -7.81 4.90 14.80
C LYS A 141 -6.60 5.43 15.59
N MET A 142 -5.95 4.61 16.43
CA MET A 142 -4.68 5.00 17.07
C MET A 142 -3.61 5.35 16.04
N LYS A 143 -3.51 4.59 14.94
CA LYS A 143 -2.56 4.89 13.85
C LYS A 143 -2.90 6.18 13.09
N LEU A 144 -4.15 6.62 13.13
CA LEU A 144 -4.62 7.88 12.58
C LEU A 144 -4.56 9.05 13.59
N GLY A 145 -4.18 8.79 14.85
CA GLY A 145 -4.15 9.79 15.92
C GLY A 145 -5.49 10.05 16.60
N ASP A 146 -6.54 9.28 16.26
CA ASP A 146 -7.87 9.36 16.88
C ASP A 146 -7.94 8.48 18.13
N TYR A 147 -7.22 8.90 19.17
CA TYR A 147 -7.07 8.13 20.40
C TYR A 147 -8.37 8.07 21.22
N GLU A 148 -9.17 9.13 21.23
CA GLU A 148 -10.44 9.18 21.97
C GLU A 148 -11.44 8.15 21.45
N ASN A 149 -11.61 8.07 20.13
CA ASN A 149 -12.53 7.08 19.56
C ASN A 149 -11.93 5.67 19.58
N ALA A 150 -10.60 5.53 19.50
CA ALA A 150 -9.96 4.23 19.69
C ALA A 150 -10.26 3.65 21.09
N ILE A 151 -10.23 4.48 22.13
CA ILE A 151 -10.58 4.06 23.50
C ILE A 151 -12.02 3.52 23.57
N LYS A 152 -12.97 4.16 22.88
CA LYS A 152 -14.37 3.71 22.84
C LYS A 152 -14.48 2.34 22.17
N ASP A 153 -13.86 2.14 21.01
CA ASP A 153 -13.93 0.86 20.30
C ASP A 153 -13.24 -0.27 21.06
N LEU A 154 -12.11 0.00 21.70
CA LEU A 154 -11.40 -0.98 22.54
C LEU A 154 -12.18 -1.29 23.83
N SER A 155 -12.99 -0.36 24.32
CA SER A 155 -13.85 -0.62 25.48
C SER A 155 -14.98 -1.58 25.13
N ILE A 156 -15.56 -1.51 23.92
CA ILE A 156 -16.55 -2.50 23.45
C ILE A 156 -16.00 -3.92 23.51
N ILE A 157 -14.72 -4.10 23.19
CA ILE A 157 -14.04 -5.39 23.27
C ILE A 157 -13.92 -5.84 24.72
N ILE A 158 -13.44 -4.97 25.60
CA ILE A 158 -13.26 -5.28 27.04
C ILE A 158 -14.59 -5.59 27.73
N ASP A 159 -15.66 -4.88 27.34
CA ASP A 159 -17.01 -5.12 27.87
C ASP A 159 -17.58 -6.48 27.43
N ASN A 160 -17.10 -7.01 26.30
CA ASN A 160 -17.51 -8.31 25.77
C ASN A 160 -16.59 -9.46 26.19
N ASP A 161 -15.29 -9.19 26.30
CA ASP A 161 -14.21 -10.10 26.67
C ASP A 161 -13.27 -9.37 27.65
N CYS A 162 -13.53 -9.55 28.94
CA CYS A 162 -12.80 -8.90 30.02
C CYS A 162 -11.41 -9.51 30.28
N GLU A 163 -11.05 -10.58 29.57
CA GLU A 163 -9.72 -11.21 29.64
C GLU A 163 -8.84 -10.78 28.45
N ASN A 164 -9.27 -9.79 27.68
CA ASN A 164 -8.51 -9.35 26.53
C ASN A 164 -7.35 -8.40 26.86
N ASP A 165 -6.21 -8.99 27.15
CA ASP A 165 -4.93 -8.34 27.40
C ASP A 165 -4.52 -7.34 26.30
N GLY A 166 -4.69 -7.68 25.03
CA GLY A 166 -4.39 -6.81 23.89
C GLY A 166 -5.25 -5.55 23.85
N ALA A 167 -6.55 -5.65 24.18
CA ALA A 167 -7.46 -4.51 24.21
C ALA A 167 -7.13 -3.58 25.38
N TYR A 168 -6.84 -4.13 26.56
CA TYR A 168 -6.34 -3.36 27.70
C TYR A 168 -5.02 -2.65 27.36
N TYR A 169 -4.06 -3.36 26.77
CA TYR A 169 -2.76 -2.78 26.39
C TYR A 169 -2.93 -1.59 25.43
N ASN A 170 -3.66 -1.78 24.32
CA ASN A 170 -3.87 -0.72 23.34
C ASN A 170 -4.67 0.46 23.90
N ARG A 171 -5.68 0.20 24.76
CA ARG A 171 -6.46 1.26 25.40
C ARG A 171 -5.60 2.06 26.38
N GLY A 172 -4.72 1.38 27.13
CA GLY A 172 -3.75 2.00 28.02
C GLY A 172 -2.76 2.90 27.28
N LEU A 173 -2.23 2.45 26.13
CA LEU A 173 -1.38 3.27 25.27
C LEU A 173 -2.11 4.51 24.72
N ALA A 174 -3.37 4.36 24.30
CA ALA A 174 -4.18 5.48 23.82
C ALA A 174 -4.41 6.52 24.93
N LYS A 175 -4.76 6.07 26.14
CA LYS A 175 -4.91 6.95 27.33
C LYS A 175 -3.61 7.65 27.71
N ALA A 176 -2.48 6.94 27.67
CA ALA A 176 -1.17 7.52 27.94
C ALA A 176 -0.84 8.64 26.97
N THR A 177 -1.18 8.44 25.68
CA THR A 177 -0.95 9.45 24.63
C THR A 177 -1.81 10.69 24.83
N LEU A 178 -3.03 10.53 25.36
CA LEU A 178 -3.92 11.64 25.73
C LEU A 178 -3.54 12.30 27.07
N GLY A 179 -2.52 11.80 27.77
CA GLY A 179 -2.09 12.34 29.06
C GLY A 179 -2.83 11.78 30.29
N ASP A 180 -3.78 10.87 30.11
CA ASP A 180 -4.42 10.14 31.21
C ASP A 180 -3.48 9.03 31.72
N LYS A 181 -2.48 9.45 32.49
CA LYS A 181 -1.49 8.53 33.09
C LYS A 181 -2.15 7.54 34.04
N THR A 182 -3.15 7.98 34.80
CA THR A 182 -3.83 7.15 35.80
C THR A 182 -4.59 6.00 35.16
N GLY A 183 -5.43 6.30 34.15
CA GLY A 183 -6.17 5.29 33.42
C GLY A 183 -5.27 4.42 32.55
N ALA A 184 -4.19 4.99 32.01
CA ALA A 184 -3.18 4.22 31.27
C ALA A 184 -2.50 3.16 32.13
N LEU A 185 -2.04 3.54 33.33
CA LEU A 185 -1.39 2.60 34.25
C LEU A 185 -2.36 1.48 34.67
N ALA A 186 -3.63 1.80 34.95
CA ALA A 186 -4.63 0.80 35.30
C ALA A 186 -4.84 -0.23 34.18
N ASP A 187 -5.02 0.23 32.94
CA ASP A 187 -5.22 -0.65 31.79
C ASP A 187 -3.95 -1.45 31.46
N LEU A 188 -2.77 -0.84 31.50
CA LEU A 188 -1.50 -1.54 31.25
C LEU A 188 -1.19 -2.57 32.35
N SER A 189 -1.47 -2.27 33.61
CA SER A 189 -1.33 -3.24 34.69
C SER A 189 -2.24 -4.43 34.46
N LYS A 190 -3.50 -4.20 34.09
CA LYS A 190 -4.43 -5.29 33.77
C LYS A 190 -3.96 -6.14 32.59
N ALA A 191 -3.43 -5.51 31.55
CA ALA A 191 -2.86 -6.23 30.40
C ALA A 191 -1.68 -7.12 30.82
N GLY A 192 -0.78 -6.62 31.67
CA GLY A 192 0.35 -7.39 32.21
C GLY A 192 -0.09 -8.57 33.09
N GLU A 193 -1.12 -8.39 33.92
CA GLU A 193 -1.73 -9.47 34.73
C GLU A 193 -2.31 -10.59 33.86
N LEU A 194 -2.85 -10.23 32.69
CA LEU A 194 -3.43 -11.17 31.72
C LEU A 194 -2.38 -11.81 30.79
N GLY A 195 -1.09 -11.46 30.92
CA GLY A 195 0.01 -12.08 30.18
C GLY A 195 0.71 -11.20 29.15
N TYR A 196 0.30 -9.93 28.97
CA TYR A 196 0.95 -9.01 28.04
C TYR A 196 2.22 -8.40 28.65
N GLU A 197 3.31 -9.16 28.65
CA GLU A 197 4.59 -8.80 29.31
C GLU A 197 5.16 -7.42 28.90
N GLU A 198 4.93 -7.01 27.65
CA GLU A 198 5.38 -5.72 27.14
C GLU A 198 4.70 -4.53 27.88
N ALA A 199 3.54 -4.75 28.50
CA ALA A 199 2.83 -3.71 29.26
C ALA A 199 3.67 -3.18 30.44
N TYR A 200 4.46 -4.04 31.10
CA TYR A 200 5.33 -3.63 32.21
C TYR A 200 6.45 -2.67 31.77
N LYS A 201 6.90 -2.75 30.51
CA LYS A 201 7.88 -1.80 29.97
C LYS A 201 7.27 -0.41 29.83
N GLU A 202 6.04 -0.32 29.34
CA GLU A 202 5.31 0.93 29.17
C GLU A 202 4.92 1.55 30.52
N ILE A 203 4.57 0.74 31.52
CA ILE A 203 4.36 1.20 32.91
C ILE A 203 5.60 1.93 33.45
N ARG A 204 6.79 1.33 33.32
CA ARG A 204 8.05 1.96 33.76
C ARG A 204 8.30 3.29 33.04
N ARG A 205 8.08 3.32 31.72
CA ARG A 205 8.20 4.53 30.90
C ARG A 205 7.27 5.65 31.37
N ILE A 206 6.01 5.35 31.66
CA ILE A 206 5.02 6.34 32.12
C ILE A 206 5.39 6.88 33.51
N GLN A 207 5.94 6.02 34.37
CA GLN A 207 6.40 6.38 35.72
C GLN A 207 7.73 7.14 35.73
N GLY A 208 8.45 7.21 34.59
CA GLY A 208 9.75 7.85 34.49
C GLY A 208 10.88 7.07 35.17
N LYS A 209 10.76 5.74 35.23
CA LYS A 209 11.74 4.83 35.83
C LYS A 209 12.47 3.99 34.79
#